data_AF-A0A3S0F5Y2-F1
#
_entry.id   AF-A0A3S0F5Y2-F1
#
_cell.length_a   1.000
_cell.length_b   1.000
_cell.length_c   1.000
_cell.angle_alpha   90.00
_cell.angle_beta   90.00
_cell.angle_gamma   90.00
#
_symmetry.space_group_name_H-M   'P 1'
#
loop_
_entity.id
_entity.type
_entity.pdbx_description
1 polymer ?
#
loop_
_entity_poly.entity_id
_entity_poly.type
_entity_poly.pdbx_seq_one_letter_code
_entity_poly.pdbx_strand_id
1 'polypeptide(L)'
;MTTSIHDIPILELQQMAAEAQQSGNLAQAKSIYICLIAAIKSKDGPRSDRLANNFFQLAEVYGQEKNFTGAQTLYERAIEIWLHSTDEQAQNMVKEASKRLRILSELESGRVLREERKINISSTDRQDVA
;
A
#
# COMPACT_ATOMS: atom_id res chain seq x y z
N MET A 1 11.55 26.15 15.07
CA MET A 1 10.92 25.16 15.97
C MET A 1 10.74 23.90 15.15
N THR A 2 11.54 22.87 15.37
CA THR A 2 11.36 21.57 14.68
C THR A 2 10.23 20.85 15.39
N THR A 3 8.99 21.08 14.96
CA THR A 3 7.85 20.27 15.38
C THR A 3 8.14 18.83 14.99
N SER A 4 8.48 18.02 15.99
CA SER A 4 8.67 16.59 15.82
C SER A 4 7.32 16.01 15.38
N ILE A 5 7.33 15.15 14.37
CA ILE A 5 6.11 14.58 13.74
C ILE A 5 5.19 13.91 14.79
N HIS A 6 5.74 13.54 15.94
CA HIS A 6 5.04 12.99 17.09
C HIS A 6 4.03 13.93 17.78
N ASP A 7 4.21 15.26 17.70
CA ASP A 7 3.30 16.24 18.33
C ASP A 7 2.21 16.75 17.37
N ILE A 8 2.25 16.34 16.10
CA ILE A 8 1.28 16.77 15.09
C ILE A 8 -0.03 15.97 15.29
N PRO A 9 -1.19 16.63 15.39
CA PRO A 9 -2.46 15.93 15.55
C PRO A 9 -2.73 14.99 14.38
N ILE A 10 -3.32 13.81 14.68
CA ILE A 10 -3.62 12.75 13.69
C ILE A 10 -4.36 13.31 12.45
N LEU A 11 -5.29 14.25 12.65
CA LEU A 11 -6.06 14.85 11.54
C LEU A 11 -5.17 15.64 10.57
N GLU A 12 -4.19 16.37 11.10
CA GLU A 12 -3.25 17.17 10.29
C GLU A 12 -2.28 16.25 9.54
N LEU A 13 -1.79 15.19 10.19
CA LEU A 13 -1.01 14.15 9.52
C LEU A 13 -1.82 13.48 8.38
N GLN A 14 -3.12 13.23 8.56
CA GLN A 14 -3.96 12.68 7.50
C GLN A 14 -4.05 13.62 6.30
N GLN A 15 -4.22 14.92 6.54
CA GLN A 15 -4.26 15.92 5.48
C GLN A 15 -2.92 16.00 4.74
N MET A 16 -1.80 16.06 5.47
CA MET A 16 -0.46 16.09 4.88
C MET A 16 -0.15 14.84 4.05
N ALA A 17 -0.62 13.66 4.50
CA ALA A 17 -0.44 12.42 3.75
C ALA A 17 -1.19 12.45 2.41
N ALA A 18 -2.44 12.92 2.43
CA ALA A 18 -3.26 13.05 1.24
C ALA A 18 -2.67 14.07 0.25
N GLU A 19 -2.22 15.22 0.74
CA GLU A 19 -1.56 16.24 -0.07
C GLU A 19 -0.24 15.73 -0.68
N ALA A 20 0.58 15.02 0.10
CA ALA A 20 1.82 14.42 -0.38
C ALA A 20 1.56 13.37 -1.47
N GLN A 21 0.52 12.56 -1.32
CA GLN A 21 0.11 11.56 -2.32
C GLN A 21 -0.40 12.24 -3.61
N GLN A 22 -1.21 13.29 -3.51
CA GLN A 22 -1.68 14.07 -4.66
C GLN A 22 -0.54 14.78 -5.39
N SER A 23 0.47 15.24 -4.64
CA SER A 23 1.66 15.89 -5.19
C SER A 23 2.66 14.89 -5.79
N GLY A 24 2.39 13.58 -5.74
CA GLY A 24 3.28 12.53 -6.21
C GLY A 24 4.50 12.27 -5.31
N ASN A 25 4.56 12.89 -4.13
CA ASN A 25 5.64 12.66 -3.17
C ASN A 25 5.37 11.39 -2.34
N LEU A 26 5.56 10.24 -2.98
CA LEU A 26 5.26 8.93 -2.42
C LEU A 26 6.12 8.59 -1.19
N ALA A 27 7.37 9.07 -1.17
CA ALA A 27 8.28 8.87 -0.03
C ALA A 27 7.76 9.58 1.23
N GLN A 28 7.36 10.85 1.08
CA GLN A 28 6.77 11.61 2.18
C GLN A 28 5.43 11.00 2.62
N ALA A 29 4.55 10.67 1.68
CA ALA A 29 3.26 10.04 1.97
C ALA A 29 3.42 8.76 2.79
N LYS A 30 4.34 7.86 2.40
CA LYS A 30 4.64 6.63 3.17
C LYS A 30 5.09 6.92 4.59
N SER A 31 6.04 7.85 4.77
CA SER A 31 6.54 8.20 6.10
C SER A 31 5.41 8.70 7.00
N ILE A 32 4.51 9.52 6.46
CA ILE A 32 3.38 10.07 7.21
C ILE A 32 2.35 8.97 7.54
N TYR A 33 1.99 8.11 6.58
CA TYR A 33 1.07 6.99 6.83
C TYR A 33 1.60 6.00 7.87
N ILE A 34 2.91 5.73 7.89
CA ILE A 34 3.53 4.89 8.94
C ILE A 34 3.40 5.56 10.32
N CYS A 35 3.62 6.87 10.40
CA CYS A 35 3.42 7.63 11.65
C CYS A 35 1.95 7.59 12.10
N LEU A 36 1.00 7.75 11.18
CA LEU A 36 -0.43 7.65 11.44
C LEU A 36 -0.81 6.27 11.98
N ILE A 37 -0.33 5.19 11.37
CA ILE A 37 -0.57 3.82 11.82
C ILE A 37 -0.07 3.63 13.26
N ALA A 38 1.15 4.10 13.57
CA ALA A 38 1.70 4.00 14.91
C ALA A 38 0.90 4.80 15.95
N ALA A 39 0.53 6.05 15.61
CA ALA A 39 -0.25 6.92 16.48
C ALA A 39 -1.66 6.38 16.74
N ILE A 40 -2.37 5.96 15.69
CA ILE A 40 -3.73 5.40 15.81
C ILE A 40 -3.71 4.06 16.55
N LYS A 41 -2.74 3.19 16.27
CA LYS A 41 -2.61 1.91 16.98
C LYS A 41 -2.41 2.10 18.48
N SER A 42 -1.64 3.11 18.88
CA SER A 42 -1.41 3.45 20.30
C SER A 42 -2.65 4.03 20.96
N LYS A 43 -3.42 4.87 20.25
CA LYS A 43 -4.56 5.61 20.79
C LYS A 43 -5.87 4.83 20.78
N ASP A 44 -6.20 4.21 19.64
CA ASP A 44 -7.49 3.59 19.36
C ASP A 44 -7.43 2.05 19.39
N GLY A 45 -6.22 1.49 19.48
CA GLY A 45 -5.99 0.04 19.50
C GLY A 45 -5.85 -0.61 18.10
N PRO A 46 -5.57 -1.92 18.05
CA PRO A 46 -5.16 -2.61 16.82
C PRO A 46 -6.31 -2.94 15.86
N ARG A 47 -7.57 -2.69 16.23
CA ARG A 47 -8.76 -3.11 15.47
C ARG A 47 -9.68 -1.96 15.05
N SER A 48 -9.13 -0.75 15.00
CA SER A 48 -9.85 0.45 14.59
C SER A 48 -9.99 0.54 13.07
N ASP A 49 -11.16 0.89 12.56
CA ASP A 49 -11.38 1.13 11.12
C ASP A 49 -10.49 2.24 10.55
N ARG A 50 -10.10 3.20 11.39
CA ARG A 50 -9.11 4.22 11.01
C ARG A 50 -7.76 3.59 10.71
N LEU A 51 -7.37 2.56 11.45
CA LEU A 51 -6.11 1.85 11.23
C LEU A 51 -6.13 1.12 9.88
N ALA A 52 -7.24 0.46 9.57
CA ALA A 52 -7.46 -0.21 8.29
C ALA A 52 -7.40 0.75 7.09
N ASN A 53 -8.04 1.92 7.20
CA ASN A 53 -7.98 2.95 6.16
C ASN A 53 -6.53 3.41 5.90
N ASN A 54 -5.71 3.58 6.94
CA ASN A 54 -4.32 3.99 6.77
C ASN A 54 -3.47 2.87 6.16
N PHE A 55 -3.73 1.60 6.48
CA PHE A 55 -3.08 0.47 5.79
C PHE A 55 -3.44 0.43 4.30
N PHE A 56 -4.71 0.64 3.97
CA PHE A 56 -5.18 0.72 2.58
C PHE A 56 -4.48 1.84 1.80
N GLN A 57 -4.41 3.05 2.38
CA GLN A 57 -3.73 4.17 1.72
C GLN A 57 -2.24 3.93 1.56
N LEU A 58 -1.58 3.34 2.57
CA LEU A 58 -0.19 2.94 2.45
C LEU A 58 -0.01 1.93 1.30
N ALA A 59 -0.91 0.95 1.17
CA ALA A 59 -0.90 -0.03 0.08
C ALA A 59 -0.99 0.62 -1.31
N GLU A 60 -1.85 1.64 -1.47
CA GLU A 60 -1.94 2.42 -2.71
C GLU A 60 -0.62 3.09 -3.05
N VAL A 61 0.07 3.68 -2.07
CA VAL A 61 1.38 4.31 -2.31
C VAL A 61 2.44 3.27 -2.71
N TYR A 62 2.46 2.10 -2.07
CA TYR A 62 3.34 1.00 -2.48
C TYR A 62 3.03 0.49 -3.90
N GLY A 63 1.76 0.44 -4.28
CA GLY A 63 1.32 0.09 -5.62
C GLY A 63 1.82 1.08 -6.68
N GLN A 64 1.76 2.38 -6.38
CA GLN A 64 2.29 3.44 -7.26
C GLN A 64 3.81 3.34 -7.46
N GLU A 65 4.54 2.85 -6.44
CA GLU A 65 5.98 2.56 -6.56
C GLU A 65 6.30 1.22 -7.24
N LYS A 66 5.29 0.50 -7.74
CA LYS A 66 5.42 -0.84 -8.32
C LYS A 66 5.96 -1.89 -7.34
N ASN A 67 5.83 -1.63 -6.04
CA ASN A 67 6.10 -2.60 -4.99
C ASN A 67 4.80 -3.35 -4.65
N PHE A 68 4.45 -4.29 -5.52
CA PHE A 68 3.18 -5.02 -5.45
C PHE A 68 3.11 -5.96 -4.25
N THR A 69 4.21 -6.63 -3.90
CA THR A 69 4.28 -7.52 -2.74
C THR A 69 4.04 -6.77 -1.43
N GLY A 70 4.63 -5.57 -1.28
CA GLY A 70 4.39 -4.69 -0.14
C GLY A 70 2.95 -4.20 -0.08
N ALA A 71 2.37 -3.82 -1.23
CA ALA A 71 0.98 -3.40 -1.32
C ALA A 71 -0.01 -4.53 -0.98
N GLN A 72 0.21 -5.76 -1.47
CA GLN A 72 -0.63 -6.92 -1.19
C GLN A 72 -0.73 -7.19 0.32
N THR A 73 0.43 -7.25 1.00
CA THR A 73 0.48 -7.49 2.46
C THR A 73 -0.31 -6.43 3.25
N LEU A 74 -0.25 -5.17 2.80
CA LEU A 74 -0.97 -4.08 3.45
C LEU A 74 -2.48 -4.13 3.18
N TYR A 75 -2.88 -4.52 1.97
CA TYR A 75 -4.29 -4.74 1.64
C TYR A 75 -4.90 -5.88 2.46
N GLU A 76 -4.19 -6.99 2.62
CA GLU A 76 -4.64 -8.12 3.44
C GLU A 76 -4.88 -7.69 4.90
N ARG A 77 -3.97 -6.91 5.49
CA ARG A 77 -4.13 -6.38 6.85
C ARG A 77 -5.32 -5.42 6.97
N ALA A 78 -5.56 -4.57 5.98
CA ALA A 78 -6.73 -3.69 5.97
C ALA A 78 -8.03 -4.50 5.91
N ILE A 79 -8.08 -5.52 5.04
CA ILE A 79 -9.22 -6.42 4.90
C ILE A 79 -9.49 -7.18 6.21
N GLU A 80 -8.45 -7.71 6.85
CA GLU A 80 -8.60 -8.43 8.13
C GLU A 80 -9.28 -7.57 9.20
N ILE A 81 -8.87 -6.31 9.33
CA ILE A 81 -9.49 -5.39 10.30
C ILE A 81 -10.93 -5.09 9.92
N TRP A 82 -11.21 -4.73 8.66
CA TRP A 82 -12.56 -4.41 8.22
C TRP A 82 -13.53 -5.60 8.26
N LEU A 83 -13.04 -6.84 8.10
CA LEU A 83 -13.86 -8.05 8.27
C LEU A 83 -14.38 -8.21 9.70
N HIS A 84 -13.66 -7.65 10.68
CA HIS A 84 -14.10 -7.63 12.08
C HIS A 84 -14.99 -6.45 12.42
N SER A 85 -15.12 -5.46 11.53
CA SER A 85 -16.05 -4.35 11.70
C SER A 85 -17.43 -4.74 11.17
N THR A 86 -18.47 -4.34 11.88
CA THR A 86 -19.87 -4.54 11.49
C THR A 86 -20.39 -3.42 10.59
N ASP A 87 -19.55 -2.42 10.30
CA ASP A 87 -19.95 -1.26 9.52
C ASP A 87 -20.07 -1.59 8.03
N GLU A 88 -21.17 -1.15 7.41
CA GLU A 88 -21.39 -1.32 5.97
C GLU A 88 -20.28 -0.66 5.13
N GLN A 89 -19.73 0.45 5.63
CA GLN A 89 -18.59 1.11 5.01
C GLN A 89 -17.34 0.22 5.01
N ALA A 90 -17.08 -0.51 6.10
CA ALA A 90 -15.97 -1.45 6.16
C ALA A 90 -16.15 -2.57 5.13
N GLN A 91 -17.36 -3.07 4.94
CA GLN A 91 -17.67 -4.08 3.91
C GLN A 91 -17.46 -3.57 2.48
N ASN A 92 -17.81 -2.30 2.20
CA ASN A 92 -17.52 -1.68 0.91
C ASN A 92 -16.02 -1.51 0.68
N MET A 93 -15.27 -1.18 1.73
CA MET A 93 -13.82 -1.08 1.69
C MET A 93 -13.14 -2.45 1.48
N VAL A 94 -13.66 -3.53 2.07
CA VAL A 94 -13.19 -4.90 1.80
C VAL A 94 -13.32 -5.24 0.31
N LYS A 95 -14.46 -4.91 -0.31
CA LYS A 95 -14.67 -5.15 -1.75
C LYS A 95 -13.68 -4.35 -2.60
N GLU A 96 -13.47 -3.08 -2.29
CA GLU A 96 -12.52 -2.24 -3.02
C GLU A 96 -11.07 -2.74 -2.86
N ALA A 97 -10.65 -3.05 -1.64
CA ALA A 97 -9.32 -3.60 -1.39
C ALA A 97 -9.09 -4.94 -2.07
N SER A 98 -10.10 -5.83 -2.08
CA SER A 98 -10.03 -7.10 -2.79
C SER A 98 -9.88 -6.89 -4.31
N LYS A 99 -10.56 -5.88 -4.87
CA LYS A 99 -10.40 -5.51 -6.28
C LYS A 99 -8.99 -5.01 -6.58
N ARG A 100 -8.45 -4.13 -5.73
CA ARG A 100 -7.06 -3.64 -5.86
C ARG A 100 -6.05 -4.78 -5.75
N LEU A 101 -6.22 -5.66 -4.77
CA LEU A 101 -5.39 -6.83 -4.56
C LEU A 101 -5.34 -7.72 -5.81
N ARG A 102 -6.50 -8.03 -6.39
CA ARG A 102 -6.59 -8.81 -7.64
C ARG A 102 -5.81 -8.17 -8.78
N ILE A 103 -6.00 -6.86 -9.01
CA ILE A 103 -5.29 -6.13 -10.07
C ILE A 103 -3.77 -6.21 -9.85
N LEU A 104 -3.31 -6.07 -8.60
CA LEU A 104 -1.88 -6.18 -8.27
C LEU A 104 -1.31 -7.56 -8.58
N SER A 105 -2.03 -8.63 -8.23
CA SER A 105 -1.61 -10.01 -8.56
C SER A 105 -1.52 -10.25 -10.08
N GLU A 106 -2.45 -9.68 -10.85
CA GLU A 106 -2.43 -9.75 -12.32
C GLU A 106 -1.23 -8.97 -12.90
N LEU A 107 -0.94 -7.77 -12.37
CA LEU A 107 0.20 -6.96 -12.78
C LEU A 107 1.55 -7.61 -12.43
N GLU A 108 1.64 -8.26 -11.27
CA GLU A 108 2.82 -9.00 -10.84
C GLU A 108 3.07 -10.21 -11.76
N SER A 109 2.05 -11.01 -12.03
CA SER A 109 2.12 -12.16 -12.95
C SER A 109 2.57 -11.73 -14.35
N GLY A 110 2.00 -10.64 -14.87
CA GLY A 110 2.39 -10.08 -16.17
C GLY A 110 3.82 -9.55 -16.22
N ARG A 111 4.37 -9.04 -15.10
CA ARG A 111 5.78 -8.62 -15.01
C ARG A 111 6.72 -9.82 -15.03
N VAL A 112 6.40 -10.87 -14.29
CA VAL A 112 7.22 -12.10 -14.23
C VAL A 112 7.36 -12.70 -15.63
N LEU A 113 6.23 -12.89 -16.33
CA LEU A 113 6.22 -13.43 -17.70
C LEU A 113 7.05 -12.59 -18.69
N ARG A 114 7.03 -11.26 -18.56
CA ARG A 114 7.84 -10.37 -19.40
C ARG A 114 9.32 -10.51 -19.12
N GLU A 115 9.70 -10.70 -17.86
CA GLU A 115 11.09 -10.86 -17.47
C GLU A 115 11.65 -12.21 -17.90
N GLU A 116 10.87 -13.29 -17.72
CA GLU A 116 11.18 -14.63 -18.24
C GLU A 116 11.43 -14.60 -19.77
N ARG A 117 10.58 -13.89 -20.51
CA ARG A 117 10.73 -13.76 -21.97
C ARG A 117 12.02 -13.06 -22.37
N LYS A 118 12.45 -12.00 -21.64
CA LYS A 118 13.71 -11.30 -21.91
C LYS A 118 14.91 -12.21 -21.65
N ILE A 119 14.89 -12.95 -20.54
CA ILE A 119 15.96 -13.89 -20.18
C ILE A 119 16.11 -14.92 -21.30
N ASN A 120 14.99 -15.50 -21.77
CA ASN A 120 15.01 -16.54 -22.80
C ASN A 120 15.53 -16.04 -24.16
N ILE A 121 15.22 -14.80 -24.56
CA ILE A 121 15.76 -14.21 -25.80
C ILE A 121 17.28 -13.96 -25.67
N SER A 122 17.73 -13.46 -24.51
CA SER A 122 19.15 -13.17 -24.27
C SER A 122 20.04 -14.42 -24.16
N SER A 123 19.46 -15.58 -23.81
CA SER A 123 20.17 -16.87 -23.80
C SER A 123 20.28 -17.51 -25.18
N THR A 124 19.30 -17.30 -26.06
CA THR A 124 19.30 -17.85 -27.43
C THR A 124 20.38 -17.19 -28.31
N ASP A 125 20.59 -15.87 -28.18
CA ASP A 125 21.64 -15.14 -28.93
C ASP A 125 23.09 -15.55 -28.56
N ARG A 126 23.30 -16.36 -27.51
CA ARG A 126 24.62 -16.84 -27.10
C ARG A 126 24.94 -18.27 -27.54
N GLN A 127 23.99 -19.00 -28.12
CA GLN A 127 24.20 -20.40 -28.52
C GLN A 127 24.52 -20.60 -30.02
N ASP A 128 24.47 -19.54 -30.84
CA ASP A 128 24.73 -19.60 -32.29
C ASP A 128 26.11 -19.04 -32.71
N VAL A 129 27.15 -19.24 -31.90
CA VAL A 129 28.55 -18.99 -32.30
C VAL A 129 29.40 -20.22 -31.95
N ALA A 130 29.28 -21.28 -32.74
CA ALA A 130 30.21 -22.41 -32.78
C ALA A 130 30.33 -22.95 -34.21
#